data_AF-A0A926C312-F1
#
_entry.id   AF-A0A926C312-F1
#
_cell.length_a   1.000
_cell.length_b   1.000
_cell.length_c   1.000
_cell.angle_alpha   90.00
_cell.angle_beta   90.00
_cell.angle_gamma   90.00
#
_symmetry.space_group_name_H-M   'P 1'
#
loop_
_entity.id
_entity.type
_entity.pdbx_description
1 polymer ?
#
loop_
_entity_poly.entity_id
_entity_poly.type
_entity_poly.pdbx_seq_one_letter_code
_entity_poly.pdbx_strand_id
1 'polypeptide(L)'
;MARLFTALLLLLSIVGRAQQSVAYDQSDIRQVSLLGGPTPAIDRTLIGLGKTFLGKPYLHHTLDGNPTERLVVNFQQFDCTTFLETTLALTLALNNQPTQSVPARLEPLFRDYLTKFRYRNGRIDGYASRLHYFSDWLHDNERKGLVRDITGEIGGVQVSKAVSYMTAATHRYPHLRDPATYKQIALTEATISRQPFYFIPKKHIRDIEASLKEGDIIMLTAARPGLDMKHVGFAVWQQGRVHLLHASSDYGSVMITRYPLAEYANWHKGLSGIRVARLK
;
A
#
# COMPACT_ATOMS: atom_id res chain seq x y z
N MET A 1 -53.73 -49.75 -1.19
CA MET A 1 -53.19 -49.89 -2.56
C MET A 1 -52.92 -48.51 -3.13
N ALA A 2 -51.70 -48.32 -3.67
CA ALA A 2 -51.20 -47.23 -4.52
C ALA A 2 -51.41 -45.76 -4.06
N ARG A 3 -50.37 -45.15 -3.47
CA ARG A 3 -50.16 -43.69 -3.54
C ARG A 3 -49.18 -43.43 -4.70
N LEU A 4 -49.62 -42.67 -5.70
CA LEU A 4 -48.79 -42.23 -6.82
C LEU A 4 -47.67 -41.32 -6.32
N PHE A 5 -46.42 -41.69 -6.59
CA PHE A 5 -45.25 -40.82 -6.48
C PHE A 5 -45.09 -40.07 -7.82
N THR A 6 -45.34 -38.77 -7.81
CA THR A 6 -44.99 -37.89 -8.93
C THR A 6 -43.52 -37.52 -8.78
N ALA A 7 -42.66 -38.06 -9.65
CA ALA A 7 -41.26 -37.69 -9.73
C ALA A 7 -41.13 -36.34 -10.45
N LEU A 8 -40.80 -35.28 -9.71
CA LEU A 8 -40.41 -33.99 -10.29
C LEU A 8 -38.88 -34.00 -10.51
N LEU A 9 -38.46 -34.29 -11.73
CA LEU A 9 -37.07 -34.14 -12.18
C LEU A 9 -36.74 -32.64 -12.28
N LEU A 10 -36.12 -32.10 -11.23
CA LEU A 10 -35.42 -30.82 -11.28
C LEU A 10 -34.12 -31.01 -12.07
N LEU A 11 -34.14 -30.63 -13.34
CA LEU A 11 -32.94 -30.39 -14.14
C LEU A 11 -32.17 -29.21 -13.53
N LEU A 12 -31.27 -29.51 -12.59
CA LEU A 12 -30.21 -28.62 -12.18
C LEU A 12 -29.28 -28.43 -13.38
N SER A 13 -29.50 -27.34 -14.10
CA SER A 13 -28.53 -26.81 -15.05
C SER A 13 -27.26 -26.47 -14.28
N ILE A 14 -26.26 -27.34 -14.40
CA ILE A 14 -24.90 -27.08 -13.95
C ILE A 14 -24.36 -26.00 -14.89
N VAL A 15 -24.68 -24.74 -14.59
CA VAL A 15 -23.94 -23.62 -15.15
C VAL A 15 -22.58 -23.68 -14.48
N GLY A 16 -21.65 -24.40 -15.12
CA GLY A 16 -20.25 -24.29 -14.80
C GLY A 16 -19.88 -22.82 -14.87
N ARG A 17 -19.65 -22.19 -13.71
CA ARG A 17 -18.91 -20.93 -13.67
C ARG A 17 -17.50 -21.28 -14.12
N ALA A 18 -17.28 -21.22 -15.43
CA ALA A 18 -15.97 -20.98 -15.97
C ALA A 18 -15.44 -19.74 -15.24
N GLN A 19 -14.47 -19.95 -14.36
CA GLN A 19 -13.75 -18.89 -13.70
C GLN A 19 -12.96 -18.21 -14.81
N GLN A 20 -13.59 -17.22 -15.46
CA GLN A 20 -12.95 -16.38 -16.45
C GLN A 20 -11.69 -15.82 -15.80
N SER A 21 -10.54 -16.14 -16.40
CA SER A 21 -9.27 -15.50 -16.11
C SER A 21 -9.39 -14.03 -16.50
N VAL A 22 -9.93 -13.22 -15.59
CA VAL A 22 -10.01 -11.77 -15.77
C VAL A 22 -8.58 -11.25 -15.79
N ALA A 23 -8.17 -10.67 -16.91
CA ALA A 23 -6.92 -9.94 -17.02
C ALA A 23 -6.90 -8.86 -15.91
N TYR A 24 -6.05 -9.03 -14.91
CA TYR A 24 -5.97 -8.16 -13.73
C TYR A 24 -5.34 -6.78 -14.01
N ASP A 25 -4.93 -6.51 -15.26
CA ASP A 25 -4.38 -5.22 -15.66
C ASP A 25 -5.53 -4.28 -16.03
N GLN A 26 -5.93 -3.44 -15.07
CA GLN A 26 -6.93 -2.38 -15.25
C GLN A 26 -6.21 -1.02 -15.26
N SER A 27 -5.29 -0.88 -16.20
CA SER A 27 -4.29 0.21 -16.27
C SER A 27 -4.73 1.46 -17.01
N ASP A 28 -6.00 1.61 -17.40
CA ASP A 28 -6.40 2.77 -18.20
C ASP A 28 -6.30 4.05 -17.38
N ILE A 29 -5.16 4.73 -17.51
CA ILE A 29 -4.80 5.94 -16.77
C ILE A 29 -5.75 7.10 -17.07
N ARG A 30 -6.51 7.04 -18.18
CA ARG A 30 -7.56 8.03 -18.51
C ARG A 30 -8.72 8.00 -17.52
N GLN A 31 -8.84 6.93 -16.74
CA GLN A 31 -9.83 6.81 -15.65
C GLN A 31 -9.43 7.63 -14.42
N VAL A 32 -8.18 8.12 -14.34
CA VAL A 32 -7.73 9.03 -13.30
C VAL A 32 -8.03 10.46 -13.73
N SER A 33 -8.84 11.19 -12.96
CA SER A 33 -9.07 12.61 -13.20
C SER A 33 -7.79 13.37 -12.88
N LEU A 34 -7.06 13.77 -13.91
CA LEU A 34 -5.85 14.57 -13.76
C LEU A 34 -6.26 16.02 -13.49
N LEU A 35 -5.80 16.57 -12.37
CA LEU A 35 -5.96 17.99 -12.07
C LEU A 35 -5.22 18.80 -13.15
N GLY A 36 -5.96 19.58 -13.95
CA GLY A 36 -5.37 20.50 -14.92
C GLY A 36 -4.88 21.80 -14.24
N GLY A 37 -3.77 22.36 -14.72
CA GLY A 37 -3.20 23.63 -14.23
C GLY A 37 -1.67 23.59 -14.08
N PRO A 38 -1.03 24.72 -13.75
CA PRO A 38 0.40 24.75 -13.42
C PRO A 38 0.70 23.77 -12.28
N THR A 39 1.81 23.03 -12.39
CA THR A 39 2.16 21.92 -11.48
C THR A 39 2.14 22.42 -10.03
N PRO A 40 1.15 22.00 -9.22
CA PRO A 40 1.12 22.34 -7.81
C PRO A 40 2.38 21.78 -7.12
N ALA A 41 2.71 22.33 -5.95
CA ALA A 41 3.67 21.69 -5.06
C ALA A 41 3.34 20.19 -4.90
N ILE A 42 4.37 19.34 -4.85
CA ILE A 42 4.26 17.88 -4.97
C ILE A 42 3.26 17.26 -3.98
N ASP A 43 3.15 17.84 -2.78
CA ASP A 43 2.20 17.50 -1.71
C ASP A 43 0.74 17.74 -2.13
N ARG A 44 0.46 18.88 -2.76
CA ARG A 44 -0.88 19.20 -3.29
C ARG A 44 -1.28 18.25 -4.41
N THR A 45 -0.33 17.92 -5.30
CA THR A 45 -0.55 16.94 -6.38
C THR A 45 -0.86 15.57 -5.79
N LEU A 46 -0.08 15.13 -4.80
CA LEU A 46 -0.25 13.84 -4.11
C LEU A 46 -1.62 13.69 -3.47
N ILE A 47 -2.03 14.65 -2.64
CA ILE A 47 -3.34 14.59 -1.98
C ILE A 47 -4.48 14.81 -2.96
N GLY A 48 -4.30 15.67 -3.96
CA GLY A 48 -5.26 15.87 -5.04
C GLY A 48 -5.58 14.56 -5.76
N LEU A 49 -4.54 13.83 -6.20
CA LEU A 49 -4.67 12.51 -6.80
C LEU A 49 -5.28 11.49 -5.84
N GLY A 50 -4.79 11.41 -4.61
CA GLY A 50 -5.32 10.47 -3.62
C GLY A 50 -6.82 10.66 -3.39
N LYS A 51 -7.30 11.91 -3.39
CA LYS A 51 -8.73 12.24 -3.26
C LYS A 51 -9.57 11.79 -4.45
N THR A 52 -9.01 11.66 -5.65
CA THR A 52 -9.73 11.12 -6.83
C THR A 52 -10.13 9.65 -6.67
N PHE A 53 -9.45 8.93 -5.77
CA PHE A 53 -9.74 7.52 -5.48
C PHE A 53 -10.72 7.34 -4.31
N LEU A 54 -11.23 8.41 -3.67
CA LEU A 54 -12.21 8.29 -2.59
C LEU A 54 -13.42 7.45 -3.02
N GLY A 55 -13.82 6.51 -2.17
CA GLY A 55 -14.90 5.57 -2.42
C GLY A 55 -14.52 4.35 -3.26
N LYS A 56 -13.31 4.28 -3.84
CA LYS A 56 -12.85 3.06 -4.54
C LYS A 56 -12.81 1.87 -3.58
N PRO A 57 -13.35 0.70 -3.97
CA PRO A 57 -13.44 -0.46 -3.08
C PRO A 57 -12.08 -0.96 -2.58
N TYR A 58 -12.10 -1.47 -1.35
CA TYR A 58 -10.98 -2.19 -0.77
C TYR A 58 -10.95 -3.63 -1.30
N LEU A 59 -9.80 -4.09 -1.80
CA LEU A 59 -9.56 -5.49 -2.16
C LEU A 59 -8.12 -5.89 -1.82
N HIS A 60 -7.98 -6.99 -1.09
CA HIS A 60 -6.68 -7.58 -0.73
C HIS A 60 -6.25 -8.64 -1.76
N HIS A 61 -4.96 -8.98 -1.78
CA HIS A 61 -4.37 -9.97 -2.71
C HIS A 61 -4.51 -9.65 -4.21
N THR A 62 -4.66 -8.37 -4.58
CA THR A 62 -4.75 -7.95 -5.99
C THR A 62 -3.48 -8.20 -6.80
N LEU A 63 -2.33 -8.38 -6.12
CA LEU A 63 -1.04 -8.60 -6.75
C LEU A 63 -0.67 -10.09 -6.92
N ASP A 64 -1.39 -11.01 -6.26
CA ASP A 64 -1.02 -12.43 -6.16
C ASP A 64 -1.72 -13.33 -7.21
N GLY A 65 -2.40 -12.73 -8.18
CA GLY A 65 -3.22 -13.45 -9.16
C GLY A 65 -2.46 -14.09 -10.33
N ASN A 66 -1.15 -13.86 -10.46
CA ASN A 66 -0.35 -14.31 -11.61
C ASN A 66 0.58 -15.48 -11.23
N PRO A 67 0.83 -16.44 -12.15
CA PRO A 67 1.77 -17.53 -11.91
C PRO A 67 3.20 -17.07 -11.64
N THR A 68 3.61 -15.98 -12.29
CA THR A 68 4.92 -15.34 -12.12
C THR A 68 4.75 -13.89 -11.66
N GLU A 69 5.69 -13.42 -10.85
CA GLU A 69 5.71 -12.03 -10.38
C GLU A 69 5.86 -11.08 -11.57
N ARG A 70 4.95 -10.12 -11.68
CA ARG A 70 4.94 -9.08 -12.71
C ARG A 70 4.26 -7.83 -12.17
N LEU A 71 4.51 -6.68 -12.81
CA LEU A 71 3.84 -5.44 -12.46
C LEU A 71 2.33 -5.54 -12.75
N VAL A 72 1.52 -5.48 -11.70
CA VAL A 72 0.05 -5.38 -11.80
C VAL A 72 -0.39 -3.96 -11.51
N VAL A 73 -1.21 -3.39 -12.39
CA VAL A 73 -1.83 -2.07 -12.21
C VAL A 73 -3.34 -2.25 -12.10
N ASN A 74 -3.92 -1.68 -11.04
CA ASN A 74 -5.36 -1.66 -10.82
C ASN A 74 -5.77 -0.29 -10.24
N PHE A 75 -6.58 0.47 -10.98
CA PHE A 75 -7.13 1.75 -10.52
C PHE A 75 -8.56 1.67 -9.96
N GLN A 76 -9.17 0.48 -9.98
CA GLN A 76 -10.54 0.25 -9.56
C GLN A 76 -10.65 -0.20 -8.11
N GLN A 77 -9.67 -0.95 -7.62
CA GLN A 77 -9.71 -1.55 -6.30
C GLN A 77 -8.31 -1.52 -5.69
N PHE A 78 -8.26 -1.23 -4.39
CA PHE A 78 -6.98 -1.05 -3.70
C PHE A 78 -6.95 -1.78 -2.37
N ASP A 79 -5.77 -2.21 -1.95
CA ASP A 79 -5.46 -2.33 -0.53
C ASP A 79 -4.67 -1.10 -0.08
N CYS A 80 -4.28 -1.03 1.19
CA CYS A 80 -3.58 0.13 1.71
C CYS A 80 -2.24 0.41 1.00
N THR A 81 -1.51 -0.64 0.62
CA THR A 81 -0.21 -0.53 -0.03
C THR A 81 -0.38 -0.15 -1.50
N THR A 82 -1.25 -0.84 -2.24
CA THR A 82 -1.45 -0.55 -3.67
C THR A 82 -2.06 0.83 -3.89
N PHE A 83 -2.91 1.32 -2.99
CA PHE A 83 -3.36 2.72 -2.98
C PHE A 83 -2.19 3.68 -2.79
N LEU A 84 -1.35 3.46 -1.78
CA LEU A 84 -0.21 4.31 -1.47
C LEU A 84 0.77 4.39 -2.66
N GLU A 85 1.23 3.24 -3.14
CA GLU A 85 2.21 3.15 -4.23
C GLU A 85 1.68 3.73 -5.53
N THR A 86 0.42 3.45 -5.87
CA THR A 86 -0.21 4.00 -7.07
C THR A 86 -0.26 5.53 -7.02
N THR A 87 -0.65 6.09 -5.87
CA THR A 87 -0.77 7.55 -5.71
C THR A 87 0.60 8.22 -5.76
N LEU A 88 1.61 7.64 -5.09
CA LEU A 88 3.00 8.13 -5.15
C LEU A 88 3.56 8.08 -6.59
N ALA A 89 3.37 6.96 -7.28
CA ALA A 89 3.87 6.76 -8.64
C ALA A 89 3.23 7.72 -9.64
N LEU A 90 1.91 7.94 -9.56
CA LEU A 90 1.21 8.92 -10.39
C LEU A 90 1.71 10.34 -10.13
N THR A 91 1.93 10.68 -8.85
CA THR A 91 2.44 11.99 -8.45
C THR A 91 3.80 12.27 -9.07
N LEU A 92 4.75 11.34 -8.95
CA LEU A 92 6.07 11.51 -9.54
C LEU A 92 6.04 11.48 -11.07
N ALA A 93 5.17 10.67 -11.67
CA ALA A 93 5.01 10.65 -13.12
C ALA A 93 4.50 11.99 -13.65
N LEU A 94 3.53 12.63 -12.99
CA LEU A 94 3.03 13.95 -13.36
C LEU A 94 4.07 15.06 -13.14
N ASN A 95 4.75 15.04 -11.99
CA ASN A 95 5.71 16.09 -11.64
C ASN A 95 6.97 16.05 -12.53
N ASN A 96 7.33 14.88 -13.06
CA ASN A 96 8.49 14.70 -13.93
C ASN A 96 8.14 14.59 -15.42
N GLN A 97 6.93 15.01 -15.82
CA GLN A 97 6.60 15.12 -17.23
C GLN A 97 7.42 16.26 -17.87
N PRO A 98 8.08 16.02 -19.02
CA PRO A 98 8.67 17.10 -19.79
C PRO A 98 7.57 18.10 -20.20
N THR A 99 7.82 19.39 -19.96
CA THR A 99 6.89 20.51 -20.16
C THR A 99 6.34 20.66 -21.60
N GLN A 100 6.84 19.88 -22.56
CA GLN A 100 6.49 19.98 -23.98
C GLN A 100 6.02 18.66 -24.61
N SER A 101 5.77 17.59 -23.82
CA SER A 101 5.34 16.30 -24.36
C SER A 101 3.91 15.91 -24.00
N VAL A 102 3.20 15.44 -25.04
CA VAL A 102 1.85 14.84 -25.08
C VAL A 102 1.59 13.86 -23.92
N PRO A 103 0.32 13.68 -23.46
CA PRO A 103 -0.12 12.65 -22.51
C PRO A 103 0.45 11.22 -22.72
N ALA A 104 0.96 10.91 -23.92
CA ALA A 104 1.53 9.64 -24.34
C ALA A 104 2.71 9.12 -23.48
N ARG A 105 3.37 9.96 -22.66
CA ARG A 105 4.49 9.53 -21.79
C ARG A 105 4.09 9.28 -20.35
N LEU A 106 2.85 9.58 -19.96
CA LEU A 106 2.43 9.46 -18.56
C LEU A 106 2.39 8.01 -18.10
N GLU A 107 1.78 7.13 -18.88
CA GLU A 107 1.66 5.72 -18.52
C GLU A 107 3.02 5.02 -18.40
N PRO A 108 3.97 5.14 -19.35
CA PRO A 108 5.31 4.59 -19.17
C PRO A 108 6.04 5.11 -17.93
N LEU A 109 5.97 6.42 -17.66
CA LEU A 109 6.60 7.02 -16.46
C LEU A 109 5.95 6.52 -15.17
N PHE A 110 4.62 6.42 -15.15
CA PHE A 110 3.87 5.85 -14.02
C PHE A 110 4.29 4.42 -13.75
N ARG A 111 4.35 3.56 -14.79
CA ARG A 111 4.75 2.15 -14.62
C ARG A 111 6.20 2.02 -14.15
N ASP A 112 7.09 2.89 -14.60
CA ASP A 112 8.47 2.98 -14.10
C ASP A 112 8.51 3.34 -12.61
N TYR A 113 7.84 4.42 -12.20
CA TYR A 113 7.79 4.81 -10.79
C TYR A 113 7.09 3.77 -9.91
N LEU A 114 6.02 3.14 -10.39
CA LEU A 114 5.35 2.07 -9.64
C LEU A 114 6.27 0.86 -9.46
N THR A 115 7.01 0.48 -10.50
CA THR A 115 8.01 -0.58 -10.42
C THR A 115 9.10 -0.21 -9.42
N LYS A 116 9.57 1.04 -9.47
CA LYS A 116 10.52 1.55 -8.49
C LYS A 116 9.94 1.44 -7.09
N PHE A 117 8.75 1.94 -6.78
CA PHE A 117 8.21 1.88 -5.42
C PHE A 117 8.04 0.45 -4.88
N ARG A 118 7.53 -0.45 -5.73
CA ARG A 118 7.08 -1.78 -5.32
C ARG A 118 8.17 -2.84 -5.23
N TYR A 119 9.23 -2.71 -6.02
CA TYR A 119 10.25 -3.74 -6.15
C TYR A 119 11.63 -3.25 -5.69
N ARG A 120 12.38 -4.16 -5.08
CA ARG A 120 13.74 -3.90 -4.58
C ARG A 120 14.63 -3.43 -5.71
N ASN A 121 15.33 -2.32 -5.51
CA ASN A 121 16.14 -1.65 -6.53
C ASN A 121 15.35 -1.28 -7.82
N GLY A 122 14.02 -1.27 -7.76
CA GLY A 122 13.15 -1.05 -8.93
C GLY A 122 13.22 -2.16 -9.98
N ARG A 123 13.52 -3.40 -9.58
CA ARG A 123 13.65 -4.54 -10.51
C ARG A 123 12.76 -5.70 -10.10
N ILE A 124 11.97 -6.19 -11.06
CA ILE A 124 11.14 -7.37 -10.87
C ILE A 124 12.01 -8.61 -11.11
N ASP A 125 12.22 -9.39 -10.04
CA ASP A 125 13.02 -10.60 -10.03
C ASP A 125 12.40 -11.62 -9.06
N GLY A 126 11.22 -12.14 -9.45
CA GLY A 126 10.44 -13.09 -8.66
C GLY A 126 9.74 -12.47 -7.43
N TYR A 127 8.96 -13.30 -6.72
CA TYR A 127 8.09 -12.85 -5.63
C TYR A 127 8.84 -12.13 -4.51
N ALA A 128 10.05 -12.59 -4.17
CA ALA A 128 10.85 -11.97 -3.11
C ALA A 128 11.48 -10.63 -3.49
N SER A 129 11.46 -10.24 -4.78
CA SER A 129 11.86 -8.88 -5.20
C SER A 129 10.84 -7.82 -4.80
N ARG A 130 9.57 -8.20 -4.61
CA ARG A 130 8.54 -7.29 -4.12
C ARG A 130 8.80 -6.94 -2.64
N LEU A 131 8.62 -5.68 -2.30
CA LEU A 131 8.90 -5.15 -0.95
C LEU A 131 7.71 -5.42 -0.02
N HIS A 132 7.63 -6.64 0.53
CA HIS A 132 6.49 -7.08 1.36
C HIS A 132 6.46 -6.50 2.78
N TYR A 133 7.62 -6.14 3.33
CA TYR A 133 7.73 -5.50 4.65
C TYR A 133 7.97 -4.01 4.48
N PHE A 134 7.19 -3.18 5.15
CA PHE A 134 7.26 -1.73 4.92
C PHE A 134 8.56 -1.11 5.45
N SER A 135 9.29 -1.79 6.34
CA SER A 135 10.61 -1.36 6.80
C SER A 135 11.63 -1.50 5.66
N ASP A 136 11.55 -2.60 4.92
CA ASP A 136 12.35 -2.82 3.71
C ASP A 136 11.88 -1.89 2.59
N TRP A 137 10.57 -1.71 2.43
CA TRP A 137 9.99 -0.73 1.48
C TRP A 137 10.55 0.67 1.72
N LEU A 138 10.52 1.15 2.96
CA LEU A 138 11.00 2.48 3.30
C LEU A 138 12.50 2.61 3.07
N HIS A 139 13.28 1.63 3.54
CA HIS A 139 14.73 1.67 3.41
C HIS A 139 15.17 1.61 1.92
N ASP A 140 14.56 0.74 1.12
CA ASP A 140 14.87 0.67 -0.32
C ASP A 140 14.43 1.93 -1.07
N ASN A 141 13.24 2.48 -0.76
CA ASN A 141 12.76 3.71 -1.39
C ASN A 141 13.54 4.96 -0.98
N GLU A 142 14.11 4.99 0.22
CA GLU A 142 15.04 6.03 0.64
C GLU A 142 16.38 5.93 -0.11
N ARG A 143 16.94 4.71 -0.26
CA ARG A 143 18.15 4.49 -1.07
C ARG A 143 17.95 4.88 -2.54
N LYS A 144 16.77 4.62 -3.10
CA LYS A 144 16.40 5.05 -4.47
C LYS A 144 16.14 6.55 -4.58
N GLY A 145 16.18 7.29 -3.47
CA GLY A 145 15.98 8.74 -3.46
C GLY A 145 14.53 9.19 -3.65
N LEU A 146 13.56 8.28 -3.51
CA LEU A 146 12.14 8.57 -3.74
C LEU A 146 11.43 9.10 -2.49
N VAL A 147 11.86 8.68 -1.32
CA VAL A 147 11.31 9.14 -0.04
C VAL A 147 12.43 9.48 0.94
N ARG A 148 12.06 10.12 2.03
CA ARG A 148 12.93 10.37 3.19
C ARG A 148 12.20 9.92 4.45
N ASP A 149 12.82 9.08 5.28
CA ASP A 149 12.33 8.86 6.64
C ASP A 149 12.61 10.11 7.48
N ILE A 150 11.56 10.74 8.00
CA ILE A 150 11.66 11.93 8.86
C ILE A 150 11.33 11.61 10.32
N THR A 151 11.08 10.35 10.66
CA THR A 151 10.55 9.94 11.96
C THR A 151 11.46 10.39 13.11
N GLY A 152 12.78 10.26 12.95
CA GLY A 152 13.75 10.72 13.95
C GLY A 152 13.80 12.25 14.10
N GLU A 153 13.60 12.98 13.00
CA GLU A 153 13.65 14.46 12.97
C GLU A 153 12.47 15.09 13.69
N ILE A 154 11.34 14.39 13.76
CA ILE A 154 10.09 14.89 14.36
C ILE A 154 9.84 14.32 15.76
N GLY A 155 10.88 13.84 16.45
CA GLY A 155 10.79 13.38 17.85
C GLY A 155 10.53 11.89 18.03
N GLY A 156 10.78 11.07 17.00
CA GLY A 156 10.75 9.61 17.12
C GLY A 156 11.81 9.07 18.08
N VAL A 157 11.49 7.98 18.77
CA VAL A 157 12.43 7.23 19.61
C VAL A 157 12.99 6.04 18.85
N GLN A 158 14.26 5.72 19.05
CA GLN A 158 14.90 4.58 18.40
C GLN A 158 14.51 3.28 19.11
N VAL A 159 14.11 2.28 18.34
CA VAL A 159 13.72 0.94 18.83
C VAL A 159 14.28 -0.15 17.92
N SER A 160 14.28 -1.38 18.41
CA SER A 160 14.55 -2.58 17.62
C SER A 160 13.36 -3.52 17.71
N LYS A 161 13.00 -4.13 16.57
CA LYS A 161 11.89 -5.08 16.51
C LYS A 161 12.26 -6.23 15.57
N ALA A 162 12.17 -7.46 16.09
CA ALA A 162 12.30 -8.64 15.27
C ALA A 162 11.10 -8.78 14.32
N VAL A 163 11.39 -9.05 13.05
CA VAL A 163 10.43 -9.29 11.97
C VAL A 163 10.64 -10.71 11.47
N SER A 164 9.55 -11.48 11.42
CA SER A 164 9.58 -12.91 11.08
C SER A 164 8.21 -13.43 10.61
N TYR A 165 7.29 -12.53 10.26
CA TYR A 165 5.87 -12.88 10.11
C TYR A 165 5.61 -13.89 8.99
N MET A 166 6.15 -13.62 7.79
CA MET A 166 5.91 -14.40 6.59
C MET A 166 6.55 -15.79 6.73
N THR A 167 7.79 -15.87 7.23
CA THR A 167 8.46 -17.17 7.46
C THR A 167 7.84 -17.96 8.62
N ALA A 168 7.28 -17.29 9.63
CA ALA A 168 6.53 -17.97 10.70
C ALA A 168 5.13 -18.40 10.26
N ALA A 169 4.56 -17.80 9.21
CA ALA A 169 3.20 -18.05 8.74
C ALA A 169 3.14 -18.47 7.27
N THR A 170 4.08 -19.33 6.83
CA THR A 170 4.20 -19.78 5.42
C THR A 170 2.90 -20.31 4.81
N HIS A 171 2.02 -20.93 5.61
CA HIS A 171 0.70 -21.41 5.19
C HIS A 171 -0.18 -20.30 4.58
N ARG A 172 0.08 -19.02 4.90
CA ARG A 172 -0.62 -17.85 4.35
C ARG A 172 -0.03 -17.32 3.05
N TYR A 173 1.17 -17.79 2.68
CA TYR A 173 1.94 -17.27 1.56
C TYR A 173 2.36 -18.43 0.65
N PRO A 174 1.54 -18.83 -0.33
CA PRO A 174 1.82 -19.99 -1.18
C PRO A 174 3.18 -19.93 -1.89
N HIS A 175 3.64 -18.72 -2.26
CA HIS A 175 4.95 -18.51 -2.88
C HIS A 175 6.15 -18.89 -1.99
N LEU A 176 5.98 -18.95 -0.66
CA LEU A 176 7.03 -19.37 0.28
C LEU A 176 7.20 -20.90 0.36
N ARG A 177 6.40 -21.67 -0.39
CA ARG A 177 6.66 -23.12 -0.58
C ARG A 177 7.91 -23.37 -1.42
N ASP A 178 8.29 -22.42 -2.27
CA ASP A 178 9.54 -22.47 -3.00
C ASP A 178 10.72 -22.17 -2.05
N PRO A 179 11.70 -23.09 -1.88
CA PRO A 179 12.80 -22.90 -0.94
C PRO A 179 13.68 -21.69 -1.23
N ALA A 180 13.87 -21.33 -2.50
CA ALA A 180 14.67 -20.17 -2.88
C ALA A 180 13.98 -18.86 -2.45
N THR A 181 12.68 -18.74 -2.73
CA THR A 181 11.84 -17.63 -2.30
C THR A 181 11.80 -17.52 -0.78
N TYR A 182 11.59 -18.64 -0.07
CA TYR A 182 11.63 -18.69 1.39
C TYR A 182 12.95 -18.14 1.93
N LYS A 183 14.08 -18.61 1.40
CA LYS A 183 15.43 -18.17 1.81
C LYS A 183 15.61 -16.66 1.61
N GLN A 184 15.16 -16.11 0.49
CA GLN A 184 15.26 -14.67 0.20
C GLN A 184 14.41 -13.83 1.18
N ILE A 185 13.19 -14.26 1.51
CA ILE A 185 12.35 -13.60 2.50
C ILE A 185 12.95 -13.70 3.90
N ALA A 186 13.49 -14.86 4.29
CA ALA A 186 14.16 -15.05 5.58
C ALA A 186 15.40 -14.14 5.73
N LEU A 187 16.18 -13.95 4.66
CA LEU A 187 17.30 -13.01 4.64
C LEU A 187 16.83 -11.55 4.77
N THR A 188 15.72 -11.20 4.14
CA THR A 188 15.09 -9.88 4.27
C THR A 188 14.68 -9.62 5.71
N GLU A 189 13.96 -10.56 6.32
CA GLU A 189 13.53 -10.53 7.73
C GLU A 189 14.70 -10.41 8.70
N ALA A 190 15.77 -11.19 8.49
CA ALA A 190 16.98 -11.11 9.32
C ALA A 190 17.67 -9.74 9.19
N THR A 191 17.67 -9.15 7.99
CA THR A 191 18.28 -7.84 7.74
C THR A 191 17.52 -6.75 8.47
N ILE A 192 16.21 -6.64 8.27
CA ILE A 192 15.39 -5.60 8.91
C ILE A 192 15.28 -5.79 10.43
N SER A 193 15.35 -7.04 10.93
CA SER A 193 15.35 -7.32 12.37
C SER A 193 16.58 -6.79 13.10
N ARG A 194 17.72 -6.69 12.40
CA ARG A 194 18.99 -6.21 12.97
C ARG A 194 19.15 -4.70 12.88
N GLN A 195 18.28 -4.03 12.14
CA GLN A 195 18.34 -2.59 11.94
C GLN A 195 17.45 -1.87 12.95
N PRO A 196 18.02 -1.07 13.88
CA PRO A 196 17.21 -0.20 14.71
C PRO A 196 16.56 0.89 13.84
N PHE A 197 15.37 1.34 14.23
CA PHE A 197 14.62 2.37 13.51
C PHE A 197 13.96 3.35 14.46
N TYR A 198 13.67 4.56 13.98
CA TYR A 198 12.90 5.55 14.72
C TYR A 198 11.41 5.28 14.59
N PHE A 199 10.67 5.51 15.67
CA PHE A 199 9.25 5.29 15.76
C PHE A 199 8.62 6.27 16.74
N ILE A 200 7.39 6.71 16.48
CA ILE A 200 6.63 7.59 17.36
C ILE A 200 5.53 6.75 18.01
N PRO A 201 5.57 6.52 19.34
CA PRO A 201 4.51 5.81 20.05
C PRO A 201 3.15 6.45 19.82
N LYS A 202 2.09 5.64 19.69
CA LYS A 202 0.75 6.17 19.35
C LYS A 202 0.23 7.23 20.33
N LYS A 203 0.64 7.16 21.60
CA LYS A 203 0.32 8.16 22.62
C LYS A 203 0.96 9.54 22.37
N HIS A 204 2.03 9.60 21.59
CA HIS A 204 2.79 10.81 21.26
C HIS A 204 2.49 11.37 19.86
N ILE A 205 1.58 10.76 19.09
CA ILE A 205 1.24 11.27 17.75
C ILE A 205 0.68 12.69 17.81
N ARG A 206 -0.11 13.00 18.86
CA ARG A 206 -0.66 14.36 19.04
C ARG A 206 0.43 15.40 19.25
N ASP A 207 1.51 15.03 19.93
CA ASP A 207 2.60 15.94 20.30
C ASP A 207 3.40 16.42 19.07
N ILE A 208 3.39 15.61 18.00
CA ILE A 208 4.15 15.85 16.77
C ILE A 208 3.30 16.33 15.60
N GLU A 209 1.99 16.52 15.77
CA GLU A 209 1.07 16.86 14.67
C GLU A 209 1.54 18.12 13.92
N ALA A 210 2.03 19.13 14.63
CA ALA A 210 2.53 20.38 14.04
C ALA A 210 3.78 20.18 13.14
N SER A 211 4.50 19.07 13.28
CA SER A 211 5.65 18.71 12.46
C SER A 211 5.27 17.91 11.20
N LEU A 212 4.03 17.39 11.14
CA LEU A 212 3.51 16.68 9.98
C LEU A 212 3.08 17.65 8.88
N LYS A 213 3.35 17.29 7.64
CA LYS A 213 2.92 18.03 6.46
C LYS A 213 1.83 17.27 5.71
N GLU A 214 1.02 18.03 4.97
CA GLU A 214 0.10 17.48 3.99
C GLU A 214 0.85 16.52 3.06
N GLY A 215 0.34 15.32 2.84
CA GLY A 215 0.97 14.32 1.98
C GLY A 215 2.09 13.50 2.61
N ASP A 216 2.48 13.73 3.88
CA ASP A 216 3.43 12.85 4.57
C ASP A 216 2.88 11.41 4.58
N ILE A 217 3.74 10.46 4.26
CA ILE A 217 3.44 9.03 4.25
C ILE A 217 3.42 8.54 5.69
N ILE A 218 2.25 8.10 6.15
CA ILE A 218 2.05 7.58 7.49
C ILE A 218 2.07 6.06 7.45
N MET A 219 3.02 5.48 8.17
CA MET A 219 3.15 4.04 8.34
C MET A 219 2.75 3.64 9.75
N LEU A 220 1.59 3.01 9.90
CA LEU A 220 1.06 2.56 11.19
C LEU A 220 1.71 1.25 11.60
N THR A 221 2.59 1.32 12.59
CA THR A 221 3.37 0.19 13.11
C THR A 221 2.48 -0.80 13.86
N ALA A 222 2.76 -2.09 13.69
CA ALA A 222 2.00 -3.16 14.31
C ALA A 222 2.42 -3.38 15.78
N ALA A 223 1.48 -3.59 16.68
CA ALA A 223 1.79 -4.07 18.04
C ALA A 223 2.16 -5.57 18.06
N ARG A 224 1.77 -6.32 17.02
CA ARG A 224 1.99 -7.77 16.92
C ARG A 224 3.49 -8.10 16.83
N PRO A 225 3.99 -9.12 17.56
CA PRO A 225 5.35 -9.62 17.38
C PRO A 225 5.59 -10.14 15.95
N GLY A 226 6.80 -9.96 15.44
CA GLY A 226 7.21 -10.47 14.12
C GLY A 226 6.69 -9.67 12.91
N LEU A 227 5.77 -8.72 13.08
CA LEU A 227 5.25 -7.87 12.01
C LEU A 227 5.65 -6.41 12.25
N ASP A 228 6.25 -5.73 11.29
CA ASP A 228 6.71 -4.35 11.46
C ASP A 228 5.54 -3.34 11.35
N MET A 229 4.81 -3.38 10.24
CA MET A 229 3.74 -2.43 9.90
C MET A 229 2.42 -3.15 9.69
N LYS A 230 1.32 -2.47 10.03
CA LYS A 230 -0.04 -3.00 9.86
C LYS A 230 -0.80 -2.29 8.74
N HIS A 231 -0.58 -0.99 8.58
CA HIS A 231 -1.39 -0.16 7.69
C HIS A 231 -0.62 1.08 7.23
N VAL A 232 -1.02 1.68 6.11
CA VAL A 232 -0.41 2.90 5.57
C VAL A 232 -1.44 3.87 4.99
N GLY A 233 -1.04 5.12 4.82
CA GLY A 233 -1.82 6.16 4.15
C GLY A 233 -1.08 7.50 4.11
N PHE A 234 -1.80 8.56 3.79
CA PHE A 234 -1.25 9.92 3.72
C PHE A 234 -1.85 10.82 4.81
N ALA A 235 -1.02 11.69 5.39
CA ALA A 235 -1.46 12.76 6.26
C ALA A 235 -2.27 13.80 5.46
N VAL A 236 -3.45 14.14 5.95
CA VAL A 236 -4.32 15.19 5.38
C VAL A 236 -4.79 16.10 6.50
N TRP A 237 -4.53 17.40 6.40
CA TRP A 237 -5.02 18.38 7.37
C TRP A 237 -6.50 18.68 7.14
N GLN A 238 -7.30 18.51 8.19
CA GLN A 238 -8.70 18.89 8.23
C GLN A 238 -9.00 19.61 9.53
N GLN A 239 -9.58 20.80 9.44
CA GLN A 239 -10.03 21.57 10.62
C GLN A 239 -8.95 21.73 11.70
N GLY A 240 -7.69 21.92 11.28
CA GLY A 240 -6.56 22.12 12.21
C GLY A 240 -6.03 20.85 12.88
N ARG A 241 -6.47 19.65 12.46
CA ARG A 241 -5.93 18.36 12.92
C ARG A 241 -5.51 17.49 11.74
N VAL A 242 -4.59 16.57 11.97
CA VAL A 242 -4.13 15.63 10.94
C VAL A 242 -5.06 14.42 10.90
N HIS A 243 -5.59 14.10 9.73
CA HIS A 243 -6.37 12.90 9.41
C HIS A 243 -5.57 11.98 8.47
N LEU A 244 -6.07 10.77 8.24
CA LEU A 244 -5.43 9.78 7.39
C LEU A 244 -6.27 9.50 6.14
N LEU A 245 -5.72 9.76 4.96
CA LEU A 245 -6.25 9.31 3.67
C LEU A 245 -5.68 7.91 3.36
N HIS A 246 -6.54 6.89 3.29
CA HIS A 246 -6.11 5.50 3.18
C HIS A 246 -7.18 4.60 2.53
N ALA A 247 -6.77 3.46 1.94
CA ALA A 247 -7.68 2.36 1.65
C ALA A 247 -7.93 1.56 2.94
N SER A 248 -9.17 1.58 3.44
CA SER A 248 -9.55 0.98 4.71
C SER A 248 -10.24 -0.36 4.55
N SER A 249 -9.71 -1.41 5.16
CA SER A 249 -10.40 -2.71 5.24
C SER A 249 -11.66 -2.63 6.09
N ASP A 250 -11.65 -1.81 7.14
CA ASP A 250 -12.75 -1.72 8.11
C ASP A 250 -13.99 -1.05 7.50
N TYR A 251 -13.77 -0.15 6.53
CA TYR A 251 -14.83 0.56 5.80
C TYR A 251 -14.97 0.12 4.34
N GLY A 252 -14.18 -0.87 3.90
CA GLY A 252 -14.27 -1.45 2.56
C GLY A 252 -13.95 -0.50 1.40
N SER A 253 -13.30 0.64 1.64
CA SER A 253 -13.04 1.65 0.60
C SER A 253 -11.90 2.61 0.94
N VAL A 254 -11.41 3.33 -0.08
CA VAL A 254 -10.54 4.50 0.09
C VAL A 254 -11.32 5.64 0.72
N MET A 255 -10.82 6.16 1.85
CA MET A 255 -11.48 7.18 2.63
C MET A 255 -10.49 8.07 3.39
N ILE A 256 -10.98 9.17 3.94
CA ILE A 256 -10.29 9.93 4.97
C ILE A 256 -10.89 9.53 6.32
N THR A 257 -10.05 9.25 7.33
CA THR A 257 -10.52 8.90 8.67
C THR A 257 -11.48 9.95 9.22
N ARG A 258 -12.58 9.52 9.84
CA ARG A 258 -13.54 10.44 10.49
C ARG A 258 -12.92 11.19 11.68
N TYR A 259 -11.98 10.55 12.36
CA TYR A 259 -11.29 11.09 13.52
C TYR A 259 -9.83 11.39 13.17
N PRO A 260 -9.18 12.32 13.88
CA PRO A 260 -7.79 12.62 13.61
C PRO A 260 -6.87 11.41 13.86
N LEU A 261 -5.70 11.43 13.26
CA LEU A 261 -4.73 10.34 13.21
C LEU A 261 -4.33 9.87 14.61
N ALA A 262 -4.14 10.80 15.55
CA ALA A 262 -3.79 10.46 16.92
C ALA A 262 -4.89 9.61 17.58
N GLU A 263 -6.14 10.03 17.50
CA GLU A 263 -7.30 9.33 18.05
C GLU A 263 -7.50 7.98 17.34
N TYR A 264 -7.46 7.97 16.00
CA TYR A 264 -7.53 6.75 15.20
C TYR A 264 -6.48 5.73 15.64
N ALA A 265 -5.20 6.12 15.75
CA ALA A 265 -4.14 5.22 16.16
C ALA A 265 -4.31 4.69 17.59
N ASN A 266 -4.75 5.55 18.52
CA ASN A 266 -4.96 5.16 19.92
C ASN A 266 -6.11 4.18 20.10
N TRP A 267 -7.20 4.31 19.34
CA TRP A 267 -8.33 3.38 19.39
C TRP A 267 -8.02 1.99 18.85
N HIS A 268 -7.12 1.88 17.86
CA HIS A 268 -6.74 0.60 17.30
C HIS A 268 -5.70 -0.10 18.19
N LYS A 269 -6.16 -1.06 19.00
CA LYS A 269 -5.31 -1.87 19.90
C LYS A 269 -4.16 -2.59 19.18
N GLY A 270 -4.35 -2.96 17.93
CA GLY A 270 -3.33 -3.62 17.11
C GLY A 270 -2.20 -2.71 16.61
N LEU A 271 -2.25 -1.41 16.90
CA LEU A 271 -1.21 -0.46 16.53
C LEU A 271 -0.36 -0.08 17.75
N SER A 272 0.95 0.09 17.51
CA SER A 272 1.91 0.61 18.50
C SER A 272 2.19 2.10 18.33
N GLY A 273 2.03 2.65 17.12
CA GLY A 273 2.37 4.03 16.78
C GLY A 273 2.71 4.18 15.29
N ILE A 274 3.53 5.15 14.92
CA ILE A 274 3.79 5.48 13.50
C ILE A 274 5.29 5.61 13.17
N ARG A 275 5.59 5.42 11.90
CA ARG A 275 6.74 6.01 11.20
C ARG A 275 6.22 6.97 10.15
N VAL A 276 7.03 7.97 9.82
CA VAL A 276 6.66 9.05 8.90
C VAL A 276 7.73 9.21 7.85
N ALA A 277 7.33 9.16 6.58
CA ALA A 277 8.19 9.46 5.45
C ALA A 277 7.63 10.60 4.61
N ARG A 278 8.50 11.28 3.86
CA ARG A 278 8.13 12.35 2.94
C ARG A 278 8.59 12.02 1.52
N LEU A 279 7.70 12.21 0.55
CA LEU A 279 8.03 12.09 -0.88
C LEU A 279 9.06 13.16 -1.26
N LYS A 280 10.05 12.77 -2.08
CA LYS A 280 11.08 13.67 -2.62
C LYS A 280 10.75 14.12 -4.04
#